data_AF-A0A848KXI3-F1
#
_entry.id   AF-A0A848KXI3-F1
#
_cell.length_a   1.000
_cell.length_b   1.000
_cell.length_c   1.000
_cell.angle_alpha   90.00
_cell.angle_beta   90.00
_cell.angle_gamma   90.00
#
_symmetry.space_group_name_H-M   'P 1'
#
loop_
_entity.id
_entity.type
_entity.pdbx_description
1 polymer ?
#
loop_
_entity_poly.entity_id
_entity_poly.type
_entity_poly.pdbx_seq_one_letter_code
_entity_poly.pdbx_strand_id
1 'polypeptide(L)'
;MPPRWESITIDDWLTPDVDIDLEPLGGKEKFWLPGPDGHEYLFKFSRCDPDGTNVRGEDWAEWVVHELANLIGVPTAVVRPASCEGRRGIVSRSVWRAREQLIHGNELIAQVDPNYDSAAQRQNPGYTVEAVGAALDGVSAPAECDPAIENGFDAWAGYVLLDAWVAGRDRHHENWAVIDDRGRLSLAPSYDHGNALGFQESEAKAALLSSDPDALDRWMRLPCD
;
A
#
# COMPACT_ATOMS: atom_id res chain seq x y z
N MET A 1 -18.50 -1.01 16.21
CA MET A 1 -19.30 -0.60 15.03
C MET A 1 -18.48 -0.94 13.79
N PRO A 2 -19.10 -1.35 12.68
CA PRO A 2 -18.34 -1.51 11.43
C PRO A 2 -17.70 -0.18 11.03
N PRO A 3 -16.49 -0.18 10.47
CA PRO A 3 -15.86 1.03 9.99
C PRO A 3 -16.74 1.69 8.92
N ARG A 4 -16.74 3.03 8.91
CA ARG A 4 -17.53 3.83 7.96
C ARG A 4 -16.59 4.71 7.16
N TRP A 5 -16.92 4.89 5.87
CA TRP A 5 -16.26 5.86 5.03
C TRP A 5 -16.55 7.27 5.54
N GLU A 6 -15.63 7.84 6.29
CA GLU A 6 -15.71 9.21 6.81
C GLU A 6 -14.52 10.00 6.29
N SER A 7 -14.79 10.84 5.28
CA SER A 7 -13.78 11.67 4.64
C SER A 7 -13.42 12.85 5.51
N ILE A 8 -12.13 13.01 5.81
CA ILE A 8 -11.60 14.22 6.44
C ILE A 8 -11.20 15.26 5.38
N THR A 9 -11.51 16.53 5.64
CA THR A 9 -11.01 17.65 4.83
C THR A 9 -9.61 18.02 5.30
N ILE A 10 -8.63 18.02 4.40
CA ILE A 10 -7.21 18.26 4.75
C ILE A 10 -6.71 19.65 4.31
N ASP A 11 -7.59 20.50 3.79
CA ASP A 11 -7.25 21.85 3.33
C ASP A 11 -6.56 22.69 4.42
N ASP A 12 -6.98 22.53 5.68
CA ASP A 12 -6.38 23.23 6.83
C ASP A 12 -5.01 22.66 7.26
N TRP A 13 -4.57 21.54 6.68
CA TRP A 13 -3.25 20.94 6.95
C TRP A 13 -2.19 21.43 5.96
N LEU A 14 -2.61 22.06 4.87
CA LEU A 14 -1.70 22.60 3.86
C LEU A 14 -0.96 23.80 4.42
N THR A 15 0.36 23.67 4.58
CA THR A 15 1.25 24.79 4.89
C THR A 15 1.88 25.33 3.60
N PRO A 16 2.36 26.58 3.58
CA PRO A 16 3.01 27.15 2.38
C PRO A 16 4.23 26.36 1.88
N ASP A 17 4.81 25.49 2.72
CA ASP A 17 6.00 24.70 2.43
C ASP A 17 5.67 23.29 1.89
N VAL A 18 4.39 22.92 1.76
CA VAL A 18 3.98 21.66 1.13
C VAL A 18 4.20 21.77 -0.38
N ASP A 19 5.21 21.07 -0.88
CA ASP A 19 5.43 20.94 -2.32
C ASP A 19 4.42 19.94 -2.88
N ILE A 20 3.40 20.46 -3.55
CA ILE A 20 2.45 19.63 -4.28
C ILE A 20 3.11 19.31 -5.62
N ASP A 21 3.67 18.11 -5.74
CA ASP A 21 4.12 17.56 -7.02
C ASP A 21 2.90 17.34 -7.93
N LEU A 22 2.42 18.44 -8.53
CA LEU A 22 1.43 18.47 -9.58
C LEU A 22 2.10 18.08 -10.90
N GLU A 23 2.61 16.84 -11.01
CA GLU A 23 3.07 16.36 -12.31
C GLU A 23 1.87 16.27 -13.27
N PRO A 24 1.85 17.07 -14.35
CA PRO A 24 0.85 16.90 -15.38
C PRO A 24 1.29 15.72 -16.25
N LEU A 25 0.43 14.70 -16.34
CA LEU A 25 0.50 13.50 -17.22
C LEU A 25 0.90 12.19 -16.52
N GLY A 26 -0.12 11.46 -16.05
CA GLY A 26 -0.10 9.99 -15.94
C GLY A 26 0.20 9.39 -14.57
N GLY A 27 0.87 10.13 -13.68
CA GLY A 27 1.03 9.77 -12.27
C GLY A 27 -0.22 10.07 -11.44
N LYS A 28 -0.48 9.29 -10.38
CA LYS A 28 -1.47 9.64 -9.35
C LYS A 28 -0.88 10.82 -8.56
N GLU A 29 -1.48 12.01 -8.66
CA GLU A 29 -1.06 13.19 -7.87
C GLU A 29 -1.01 12.79 -6.38
N LYS A 30 0.15 13.01 -5.74
CA LYS A 30 0.37 12.70 -4.34
C LYS A 30 1.39 13.66 -3.73
N PHE A 31 1.25 13.96 -2.45
CA PHE A 31 2.18 14.83 -1.73
C PHE A 31 2.19 14.51 -0.24
N TRP A 32 3.32 14.79 0.41
CA TRP A 32 3.47 14.63 1.86
C TRP A 32 3.03 15.91 2.57
N LEU A 33 2.37 15.75 3.71
CA LEU A 33 1.91 16.86 4.54
C LEU A 33 1.98 16.48 6.03
N PRO A 34 2.27 17.44 6.92
CA PRO A 34 2.22 17.20 8.36
C PRO A 34 0.77 17.02 8.83
N GLY A 35 0.51 15.97 9.59
CA GLY A 35 -0.76 15.75 10.27
C GLY A 35 -0.82 16.43 11.65
N PRO A 36 -2.04 16.59 12.21
CA PRO A 36 -2.25 17.26 13.50
C PRO A 36 -1.72 16.46 14.71
N ASP A 37 -1.38 15.19 14.51
CA ASP A 37 -0.85 14.27 15.53
C ASP A 37 0.70 14.19 15.53
N GLY A 38 1.36 15.00 14.69
CA GLY A 38 2.82 15.04 14.57
C GLY A 38 3.41 13.97 13.66
N HIS A 39 2.59 13.17 12.98
CA HIS A 39 3.03 12.27 11.91
C HIS A 39 2.99 12.96 10.55
N GLU A 40 3.79 12.48 9.60
CA GLU A 40 3.62 12.83 8.19
C GLU A 40 2.55 11.94 7.56
N TYR A 41 1.83 12.49 6.59
CA TYR A 41 0.81 11.77 5.82
C TYR A 41 1.10 11.95 4.34
N LEU A 42 0.95 10.90 3.56
CA LEU A 42 0.92 10.94 2.11
C LEU A 42 -0.54 11.06 1.67
N PHE A 43 -0.92 12.23 1.15
CA PHE A 43 -2.20 12.36 0.47
C PHE A 43 -2.07 11.80 -0.94
N LYS A 44 -3.02 10.95 -1.35
CA LYS A 44 -3.10 10.38 -2.71
C LYS A 44 -4.47 10.72 -3.30
N PHE A 45 -4.50 11.52 -4.37
CA PHE A 45 -5.76 11.81 -5.07
C PHE A 45 -6.31 10.56 -5.75
N SER A 46 -7.63 10.39 -5.75
CA SER A 46 -8.27 9.37 -6.60
C SER A 46 -8.09 9.74 -8.07
N ARG A 47 -7.72 8.78 -8.91
CA ARG A 47 -7.66 9.02 -10.36
C ARG A 47 -9.09 9.08 -10.91
N CYS A 48 -9.34 10.01 -11.82
CA CYS A 48 -10.59 10.06 -12.58
C CYS A 48 -10.31 10.07 -14.07
N ASP A 49 -11.29 9.62 -14.86
CA ASP A 49 -11.26 9.81 -16.30
C ASP A 49 -11.26 11.32 -16.63
N PRO A 50 -10.70 11.76 -17.79
CA PRO A 50 -10.54 13.19 -18.11
C PRO A 50 -11.83 14.02 -18.11
N ASP A 51 -12.98 13.38 -18.30
CA ASP A 51 -14.31 13.99 -18.26
C ASP A 51 -14.93 14.01 -16.85
N GLY A 52 -14.23 13.47 -15.85
CA GLY A 52 -14.66 13.37 -14.46
C GLY A 52 -15.78 12.37 -14.21
N THR A 53 -16.16 11.57 -15.20
CA THR A 53 -17.36 10.71 -15.11
C THR A 53 -17.15 9.44 -14.31
N ASN A 54 -15.89 9.02 -14.13
CA ASN A 54 -15.54 7.80 -13.44
C ASN A 54 -14.30 8.02 -12.57
N VAL A 55 -14.45 7.78 -11.27
CA VAL A 55 -13.35 7.81 -10.29
C VAL A 55 -12.91 6.38 -10.08
N ARG A 56 -11.64 6.10 -10.36
CA ARG A 56 -11.03 4.80 -10.11
C ARG A 56 -11.01 4.50 -8.62
N GLY A 57 -11.00 3.21 -8.30
CA GLY A 57 -11.20 2.72 -6.96
C GLY A 57 -9.98 2.64 -6.06
N GLU A 58 -8.83 3.21 -6.44
CA GLU A 58 -7.60 2.97 -5.67
C GLU A 58 -7.72 3.44 -4.22
N ASP A 59 -8.46 4.51 -4.00
CA ASP A 59 -8.62 5.14 -2.69
C ASP A 59 -9.50 4.29 -1.75
N TRP A 60 -10.63 3.78 -2.26
CA TRP A 60 -11.47 2.88 -1.46
C TRP A 60 -10.85 1.51 -1.30
N ALA A 61 -10.11 1.01 -2.29
CA ALA A 61 -9.38 -0.24 -2.16
C ALA A 61 -8.35 -0.13 -1.04
N GLU A 62 -7.54 0.93 -1.02
CA GLU A 62 -6.51 1.14 -0.01
C GLU A 62 -7.11 1.25 1.41
N TRP A 63 -8.22 1.97 1.59
CA TRP A 63 -8.91 2.04 2.87
C TRP A 63 -9.57 0.71 3.28
N VAL A 64 -10.30 0.05 2.38
CA VAL A 64 -10.96 -1.24 2.69
C VAL A 64 -9.92 -2.29 3.05
N VAL A 65 -8.79 -2.36 2.34
CA VAL A 65 -7.72 -3.31 2.66
C VAL A 65 -7.12 -3.03 4.04
N HIS A 66 -6.92 -1.77 4.43
CA HIS A 66 -6.52 -1.41 5.79
C HIS A 66 -7.51 -1.94 6.84
N GLU A 67 -8.81 -1.73 6.63
CA GLU A 67 -9.84 -2.22 7.55
C GLU A 67 -9.90 -3.76 7.61
N LEU A 68 -9.74 -4.44 6.46
CA LEU A 68 -9.68 -5.91 6.41
C LEU A 68 -8.42 -6.45 7.11
N ALA A 69 -7.28 -5.80 6.94
CA ALA A 69 -6.03 -6.17 7.60
C ALA A 69 -6.16 -6.08 9.13
N ASN A 70 -6.83 -5.03 9.65
CA ASN A 70 -7.11 -4.89 11.08
C ASN A 70 -7.96 -6.06 11.63
N LEU A 71 -8.87 -6.62 10.84
CA LEU A 71 -9.70 -7.77 11.27
C LEU A 71 -8.88 -9.05 11.46
N ILE A 72 -7.76 -9.19 10.76
CA ILE A 72 -6.90 -10.38 10.81
C ILE A 72 -5.56 -10.12 11.49
N GLY A 73 -5.38 -8.95 12.11
CA GLY A 73 -4.17 -8.60 12.86
C GLY A 73 -2.93 -8.33 12.00
N VAL A 74 -3.09 -8.01 10.71
CA VAL A 74 -1.98 -7.65 9.83
C VAL A 74 -1.71 -6.14 9.94
N PRO A 75 -0.51 -5.71 10.35
CA PRO A 75 -0.19 -4.29 10.48
C PRO A 75 -0.07 -3.64 9.10
N THR A 76 -0.73 -2.49 8.95
CA THR A 76 -0.69 -1.67 7.73
C THR A 76 -0.47 -0.21 8.10
N ALA A 77 0.00 0.59 7.14
CA ALA A 77 -0.06 2.04 7.25
C ALA A 77 -1.51 2.46 7.54
N VAL A 78 -1.70 3.42 8.44
CA VAL A 78 -3.04 3.91 8.77
C VAL A 78 -3.58 4.73 7.61
N VAL A 79 -4.68 4.26 7.02
CA VAL A 79 -5.32 4.89 5.87
C VAL A 79 -6.64 5.51 6.31
N ARG A 80 -6.88 6.77 5.93
CA ARG A 80 -8.17 7.44 6.14
C ARG A 80 -8.68 8.05 4.84
N PRO A 81 -9.99 7.91 4.54
CA PRO A 81 -10.63 8.69 3.47
C PRO A 81 -10.41 10.17 3.69
N ALA A 82 -10.09 10.90 2.62
CA ALA A 82 -9.80 12.32 2.71
C ALA A 82 -10.23 13.09 1.46
N SER A 83 -10.32 14.41 1.61
CA SER A 83 -10.55 15.33 0.50
C SER A 83 -9.66 16.56 0.62
N CYS A 84 -9.16 17.04 -0.51
CA CYS A 84 -8.35 18.25 -0.64
C CYS A 84 -8.96 19.10 -1.75
N GLU A 85 -9.29 20.37 -1.46
CA GLU A 85 -9.91 21.29 -2.41
C GLU A 85 -11.17 20.71 -3.10
N GLY A 86 -11.96 19.93 -2.33
CA GLY A 86 -13.16 19.25 -2.83
C GLY A 86 -12.91 18.01 -3.70
N ARG A 87 -11.66 17.65 -3.97
CA ARG A 87 -11.29 16.42 -4.70
C ARG A 87 -11.08 15.26 -3.72
N ARG A 88 -11.53 14.08 -4.13
CA ARG A 88 -11.49 12.83 -3.34
C ARG A 88 -10.10 12.20 -3.33
N GLY A 89 -9.72 11.58 -2.22
CA GLY A 89 -8.51 10.79 -2.07
C GLY A 89 -8.46 10.05 -0.74
N ILE A 90 -7.24 9.67 -0.33
CA ILE A 90 -6.94 9.16 1.02
C ILE A 90 -5.72 9.90 1.57
N VAL A 91 -5.58 9.88 2.88
CA VAL A 91 -4.28 10.07 3.55
C VAL A 91 -3.78 8.72 4.05
N SER A 92 -2.50 8.44 3.82
CA SER A 92 -1.77 7.31 4.40
C SER A 92 -0.72 7.85 5.36
N ARG A 93 -0.81 7.48 6.64
CA ARG A 93 0.18 7.88 7.65
C ARG A 93 1.55 7.29 7.29
N SER A 94 2.62 8.05 7.50
CA SER A 94 4.00 7.55 7.39
C SER A 94 4.19 6.35 8.30
N VAL A 95 4.89 5.34 7.79
CA VAL A 95 5.25 4.14 8.58
C VAL A 95 6.50 4.35 9.42
N TRP A 96 7.27 5.41 9.14
CA TRP A 96 8.46 5.83 9.88
C TRP A 96 8.20 7.08 10.72
N ARG A 97 9.15 7.36 11.63
CA ARG A 97 9.21 8.54 12.50
C ARG A 97 10.44 9.39 12.21
N ALA A 98 10.47 10.59 12.78
CA ALA A 98 11.61 11.49 12.67
C ALA A 98 12.90 10.81 13.16
N ARG A 99 13.88 10.67 12.26
CA ARG A 99 15.22 10.04 12.42
C ARG A 99 15.31 8.53 12.13
N GLU A 100 14.20 7.88 11.83
CA GLU A 100 14.22 6.51 11.31
C GLU A 100 14.54 6.54 9.80
N GLN A 101 15.14 5.47 9.30
CA GLN A 101 15.37 5.30 7.86
C GLN A 101 14.52 4.16 7.33
N LEU A 102 13.94 4.36 6.15
CA LEU A 102 13.21 3.33 5.43
C LEU A 102 14.16 2.73 4.38
N ILE A 103 14.37 1.42 4.45
CA ILE A 103 15.20 0.66 3.52
C ILE A 103 14.28 -0.28 2.74
N HIS A 104 14.19 -0.11 1.42
CA HIS A 104 13.26 -0.90 0.61
C HIS A 104 13.73 -2.35 0.42
N GLY A 105 12.78 -3.25 0.14
CA GLY A 105 13.06 -4.67 -0.04
C GLY A 105 14.08 -4.98 -1.14
N ASN A 106 14.06 -4.25 -2.25
CA ASN A 106 15.03 -4.37 -3.33
C ASN A 106 16.46 -4.04 -2.87
N GLU A 107 16.61 -3.02 -2.02
CA GLU A 107 17.89 -2.66 -1.42
C GLU A 107 18.37 -3.73 -0.43
N LEU A 108 17.47 -4.25 0.42
CA LEU A 108 17.79 -5.29 1.39
C LEU A 108 18.24 -6.58 0.71
N ILE A 109 17.54 -7.01 -0.34
CA ILE A 109 17.93 -8.21 -1.08
C ILE A 109 19.28 -8.01 -1.77
N ALA A 110 19.54 -6.82 -2.34
CA ALA A 110 20.83 -6.50 -2.96
C ALA A 110 22.00 -6.46 -1.97
N GLN A 111 21.75 -6.19 -0.68
CA GLN A 111 22.77 -6.28 0.36
C GLN A 111 23.16 -7.73 0.66
N VAL A 112 22.24 -8.68 0.49
CA VAL A 112 22.48 -10.11 0.71
C VAL A 112 23.04 -10.80 -0.54
N ASP A 113 22.49 -10.49 -1.71
CA ASP A 113 22.97 -10.98 -3.02
C ASP A 113 23.45 -9.82 -3.91
N PRO A 114 24.77 -9.62 -4.05
CA PRO A 114 25.33 -8.58 -4.90
C PRO A 114 24.99 -8.71 -6.40
N ASN A 115 24.47 -9.85 -6.86
CA ASN A 115 24.02 -10.04 -8.25
C ASN A 115 22.55 -9.69 -8.45
N TYR A 116 21.82 -9.34 -7.39
CA TYR A 116 20.42 -8.96 -7.47
C TYR A 116 20.27 -7.62 -8.19
N ASP A 117 19.42 -7.58 -9.23
CA ASP A 117 19.10 -6.35 -9.95
C ASP A 117 18.05 -5.52 -9.21
N SER A 118 18.48 -4.68 -8.26
CA SER A 118 17.58 -3.83 -7.48
C SER A 118 16.85 -2.77 -8.31
N ALA A 119 17.32 -2.45 -9.52
CA ALA A 119 16.73 -1.46 -10.40
C ALA A 119 15.62 -2.03 -11.30
N ALA A 120 15.40 -3.35 -11.28
CA ALA A 120 14.38 -4.01 -12.09
C ALA A 120 12.97 -3.44 -11.81
N GLN A 121 12.35 -2.86 -12.85
CA GLN A 121 11.03 -2.20 -12.78
C GLN A 121 9.84 -3.16 -13.03
N ARG A 122 10.11 -4.45 -13.25
CA ARG A 122 9.10 -5.48 -13.57
C ARG A 122 9.39 -6.75 -12.77
N GLN A 123 9.00 -7.91 -13.30
CA GLN A 123 9.39 -9.20 -12.74
C GLN A 123 10.91 -9.28 -12.61
N ASN A 124 11.36 -9.44 -11.37
CA ASN A 124 12.74 -9.76 -11.05
C ASN A 124 12.80 -11.25 -10.67
N PRO A 125 13.46 -12.11 -11.47
CA PRO A 125 13.57 -13.54 -11.17
C PRO A 125 14.24 -13.85 -9.81
N GLY A 126 15.05 -12.93 -9.29
CA GLY A 126 15.67 -13.04 -7.97
C GLY A 126 14.75 -12.68 -6.82
N TYR A 127 13.57 -12.09 -7.08
CA TYR A 127 12.61 -11.73 -6.05
C TYR A 127 11.79 -12.96 -5.66
N THR A 128 12.38 -13.82 -4.82
CA THR A 128 11.77 -15.06 -4.33
C THR A 128 11.50 -15.01 -2.82
N VAL A 129 10.69 -15.95 -2.33
CA VAL A 129 10.42 -16.08 -0.88
C VAL A 129 11.71 -16.34 -0.10
N GLU A 130 12.63 -17.12 -0.66
CA GLU A 130 13.94 -17.41 -0.06
C GLU A 130 14.81 -16.16 0.03
N ALA A 131 14.82 -15.33 -1.02
CA ALA A 131 15.55 -14.07 -1.02
C ALA A 131 15.01 -13.09 0.03
N VAL A 132 13.68 -12.99 0.15
CA VAL A 132 13.03 -12.20 1.20
C VAL A 132 13.36 -12.74 2.60
N GLY A 133 13.30 -14.06 2.78
CA GLY A 133 13.67 -14.70 4.06
C GLY A 133 15.10 -14.40 4.48
N ALA A 134 16.05 -14.45 3.54
CA ALA A 134 17.44 -14.10 3.81
C ALA A 134 17.62 -12.59 4.09
N ALA A 135 16.90 -11.73 3.37
CA ALA A 135 16.92 -10.28 3.58
C ALA A 135 16.29 -9.83 4.91
N LEU A 136 15.38 -10.63 5.47
CA LEU A 136 14.70 -10.37 6.74
C LEU A 136 15.31 -11.15 7.92
N ASP A 137 16.45 -11.83 7.73
CA ASP A 137 17.12 -12.52 8.84
C ASP A 137 17.53 -11.51 9.93
N GLY A 138 17.18 -11.82 11.18
CA GLY A 138 17.39 -10.91 12.32
C GLY A 138 16.52 -9.65 12.36
N VAL A 139 15.59 -9.46 11.42
CA VAL A 139 14.63 -8.34 11.42
C VAL A 139 13.45 -8.67 12.33
N SER A 140 13.11 -7.73 13.22
CA SER A 140 11.97 -7.89 14.13
C SER A 140 10.63 -7.67 13.42
N ALA A 141 9.56 -8.25 13.97
CA ALA A 141 8.20 -7.93 13.55
C ALA A 141 7.88 -6.44 13.78
N PRO A 142 6.90 -5.86 13.04
CA PRO A 142 6.37 -4.53 13.34
C PRO A 142 5.88 -4.44 14.80
N ALA A 143 6.05 -3.27 15.43
CA ALA A 143 5.76 -3.08 16.85
C ALA A 143 4.30 -3.38 17.28
N GLU A 144 3.35 -3.28 16.35
CA GLU A 144 1.91 -3.43 16.57
C GLU A 144 1.37 -4.73 15.94
N CYS A 145 2.10 -5.84 16.09
CA CYS A 145 1.66 -7.16 15.59
C CYS A 145 0.94 -8.00 16.65
N ASP A 146 0.16 -8.98 16.16
CA ASP A 146 -0.31 -10.11 16.97
C ASP A 146 0.89 -10.87 17.57
N PRO A 147 0.82 -11.32 18.84
CA PRO A 147 1.90 -12.10 19.48
C PRO A 147 2.32 -13.38 18.74
N ALA A 148 1.49 -13.92 17.85
CA ALA A 148 1.83 -15.06 17.01
C ALA A 148 2.85 -14.72 15.89
N ILE A 149 3.09 -13.44 15.61
CA ILE A 149 4.05 -12.96 14.62
C ILE A 149 5.39 -12.71 15.32
N GLU A 150 6.35 -13.61 15.17
CA GLU A 150 7.58 -13.61 15.97
C GLU A 150 8.67 -12.71 15.37
N ASN A 151 8.73 -12.59 14.04
CA ASN A 151 9.78 -11.87 13.34
C ASN A 151 9.27 -11.17 12.05
N GLY A 152 10.17 -10.46 11.38
CA GLY A 152 9.86 -9.73 10.15
C GLY A 152 9.38 -10.64 9.02
N PHE A 153 9.93 -11.85 8.89
CA PHE A 153 9.50 -12.77 7.84
C PHE A 153 8.08 -13.30 8.08
N ASP A 154 7.70 -13.60 9.32
CA ASP A 154 6.32 -14.00 9.68
C ASP A 154 5.33 -12.89 9.35
N ALA A 155 5.69 -11.63 9.65
CA ALA A 155 4.87 -10.46 9.34
C ALA A 155 4.71 -10.30 7.82
N TRP A 156 5.80 -10.44 7.06
CA TRP A 156 5.78 -10.38 5.60
C TRP A 156 4.93 -11.50 4.98
N ALA A 157 4.98 -12.72 5.53
CA ALA A 157 4.09 -13.80 5.11
C ALA A 157 2.61 -13.44 5.34
N GLY A 158 2.31 -12.74 6.44
CA GLY A 158 1.00 -12.12 6.68
C GLY A 158 0.60 -11.12 5.58
N TYR A 159 1.54 -10.36 5.03
CA TYR A 159 1.28 -9.42 3.93
C TYR A 159 0.90 -10.15 2.65
N VAL A 160 1.59 -11.25 2.34
CA VAL A 160 1.28 -12.09 1.17
C VAL A 160 -0.08 -12.77 1.31
N LEU A 161 -0.44 -13.23 2.53
CA LEU A 161 -1.76 -13.76 2.81
C LEU A 161 -2.86 -12.71 2.62
N LEU A 162 -2.63 -11.49 3.10
CA LEU A 162 -3.53 -10.37 2.88
C LEU A 162 -3.70 -10.09 1.38
N ASP A 163 -2.59 -9.98 0.63
CA ASP A 163 -2.62 -9.74 -0.82
C ASP A 163 -3.42 -10.82 -1.57
N ALA A 164 -3.23 -12.10 -1.20
CA ALA A 164 -4.00 -13.19 -1.78
C ALA A 164 -5.51 -13.07 -1.46
N TRP A 165 -5.86 -12.67 -0.24
CA TRP A 165 -7.26 -12.52 0.19
C TRP A 165 -7.97 -11.37 -0.54
N VAL A 166 -7.29 -10.24 -0.74
CA VAL A 166 -7.87 -9.04 -1.35
C VAL A 166 -7.61 -8.93 -2.86
N ALA A 167 -7.00 -9.97 -3.46
CA ALA A 167 -6.52 -9.96 -4.84
C ALA A 167 -5.59 -8.77 -5.15
N GLY A 168 -4.70 -8.43 -4.22
CA GLY A 168 -3.59 -7.50 -4.42
C GLY A 168 -2.51 -8.14 -5.31
N ARG A 169 -2.03 -7.41 -6.32
CA ARG A 169 -1.18 -8.01 -7.38
C ARG A 169 0.17 -7.32 -7.61
N ASP A 170 0.48 -6.29 -6.83
CA ASP A 170 1.67 -5.45 -7.03
C ASP A 170 2.55 -5.42 -5.77
N ARG A 171 2.71 -6.56 -5.09
CA ARG A 171 3.70 -6.69 -4.00
C ARG A 171 5.10 -6.88 -4.57
N HIS A 172 5.57 -5.91 -5.34
CA HIS A 172 6.95 -5.91 -5.83
C HIS A 172 7.93 -5.58 -4.70
N HIS A 173 9.22 -5.80 -4.98
CA HIS A 173 10.33 -5.62 -4.05
C HIS A 173 10.50 -4.21 -3.45
N GLU A 174 9.80 -3.18 -3.94
CA GLU A 174 9.83 -1.84 -3.32
C GLU A 174 8.57 -1.57 -2.46
N ASN A 175 7.53 -2.40 -2.61
CA ASN A 175 6.28 -2.34 -1.86
C ASN A 175 6.34 -3.08 -0.52
N TRP A 176 7.52 -3.11 0.09
CA TRP A 176 7.76 -3.41 1.49
C TRP A 176 9.14 -2.87 1.86
N ALA A 177 9.35 -2.64 3.15
CA ALA A 177 10.57 -2.03 3.65
C ALA A 177 10.85 -2.40 5.10
N VAL A 178 12.09 -2.18 5.53
CA VAL A 178 12.53 -2.24 6.92
C VAL A 178 12.74 -0.83 7.44
N ILE A 179 12.34 -0.62 8.69
CA ILE A 179 12.63 0.59 9.46
C ILE A 179 13.92 0.34 10.24
N ASP A 180 14.92 1.18 10.02
CA ASP A 180 16.14 1.24 10.82
C ASP A 180 16.04 2.38 11.86
N ASP A 181 15.94 1.99 13.14
CA ASP A 181 16.08 2.88 14.29
C ASP A 181 17.43 2.65 14.98
N ARG A 182 18.48 3.27 14.45
CA ARG A 182 19.84 3.29 15.02
C ARG A 182 20.42 1.87 15.16
N GLY A 183 20.28 1.06 14.12
CA GLY A 183 20.71 -0.33 14.04
C GLY A 183 19.69 -1.33 14.55
N ARG A 184 18.52 -0.90 15.03
CA ARG A 184 17.41 -1.80 15.33
C ARG A 184 16.50 -1.90 14.11
N LEU A 185 16.47 -3.07 13.51
CA LEU A 185 15.70 -3.35 12.30
C LEU A 185 14.35 -3.99 12.65
N SER A 186 13.28 -3.39 12.16
CA SER A 186 11.94 -3.98 12.18
C SER A 186 11.27 -3.82 10.83
N LEU A 187 10.49 -4.81 10.39
CA LEU A 187 9.69 -4.66 9.18
C LEU A 187 8.70 -3.50 9.34
N ALA A 188 8.55 -2.67 8.31
CA ALA A 188 7.52 -1.64 8.28
C ALA A 188 6.12 -2.28 8.16
N PRO A 189 5.07 -1.68 8.77
CA PRO A 189 3.68 -2.02 8.43
C PRO A 189 3.47 -2.03 6.91
N SER A 190 2.60 -2.93 6.42
CA SER A 190 2.32 -3.03 4.98
C SER A 190 1.67 -1.76 4.43
N TYR A 191 1.93 -1.43 3.17
CA TYR A 191 1.43 -0.22 2.54
C TYR A 191 1.15 -0.42 1.05
N ASP A 192 0.53 0.60 0.45
CA ASP A 192 0.21 0.73 -0.98
C ASP A 192 -0.68 -0.38 -1.56
N HIS A 193 -1.86 -0.55 -0.95
CA HIS A 193 -2.85 -1.57 -1.34
C HIS A 193 -3.91 -1.09 -2.33
N GLY A 194 -3.69 0.05 -3.00
CA GLY A 194 -4.67 0.66 -3.90
C GLY A 194 -4.95 -0.12 -5.18
N ASN A 195 -4.23 -1.22 -5.42
CA ASN A 195 -4.33 -2.10 -6.58
C ASN A 195 -5.21 -3.36 -6.34
N ALA A 196 -5.89 -3.43 -5.20
CA ALA A 196 -6.64 -4.59 -4.75
C ALA A 196 -8.11 -4.54 -5.17
N LEU A 197 -8.86 -5.61 -4.86
CA LEU A 197 -10.33 -5.65 -4.87
C LEU A 197 -10.98 -5.27 -6.22
N GLY A 198 -10.25 -5.38 -7.33
CA GLY A 198 -10.76 -4.97 -8.64
C GLY A 198 -10.99 -3.46 -8.76
N PHE A 199 -10.17 -2.64 -8.09
CA PHE A 199 -10.26 -1.16 -8.07
C PHE A 199 -10.46 -0.48 -9.45
N GLN A 200 -10.04 -1.14 -10.52
CA GLN A 200 -10.09 -0.65 -11.91
C GLN A 200 -11.44 -0.92 -12.60
N GLU A 201 -12.29 -1.78 -12.04
CA GLU A 201 -13.56 -2.16 -12.64
C GLU A 201 -14.61 -1.06 -12.43
N SER A 202 -15.34 -0.71 -13.49
CA SER A 202 -16.43 0.26 -13.38
C SER A 202 -17.63 -0.32 -12.63
N GLU A 203 -18.52 0.53 -12.12
CA GLU A 203 -19.76 0.08 -11.46
C GLU A 203 -20.60 -0.84 -12.36
N ALA A 204 -20.69 -0.52 -13.66
CA ALA A 204 -21.40 -1.35 -14.63
C ALA A 204 -20.76 -2.75 -14.79
N LYS A 205 -19.43 -2.80 -14.78
CA LYS A 205 -18.69 -4.07 -14.86
C LYS A 205 -18.83 -4.87 -13.56
N ALA A 206 -18.75 -4.22 -12.40
CA ALA A 206 -19.01 -4.86 -11.11
C ALA A 206 -20.44 -5.41 -11.00
N ALA A 207 -21.45 -4.66 -11.48
CA ALA A 207 -22.83 -5.13 -11.55
C ALA A 207 -22.97 -6.36 -12.45
N LEU A 208 -22.30 -6.39 -13.61
CA LEU A 208 -22.25 -7.57 -14.47
C LEU A 208 -21.62 -8.76 -13.74
N LEU A 209 -20.41 -8.60 -13.18
CA LEU A 209 -19.68 -9.66 -12.50
C LEU A 209 -20.46 -10.24 -11.31
N SER A 210 -21.19 -9.40 -10.58
CA SER A 210 -22.01 -9.86 -9.44
C SER A 210 -23.26 -10.65 -9.85
N SER A 211 -23.75 -10.48 -11.08
CA SER A 211 -24.98 -11.09 -11.58
C SER A 211 -24.75 -12.27 -12.54
N ASP A 212 -23.55 -12.41 -13.08
CA ASP A 212 -23.16 -13.44 -14.05
C ASP A 212 -21.94 -14.24 -13.53
N PRO A 213 -22.16 -15.42 -12.92
CA PRO A 213 -21.09 -16.29 -12.42
C PRO A 213 -20.07 -16.71 -13.48
N ASP A 214 -20.47 -16.86 -14.74
CA ASP A 214 -19.55 -17.24 -15.81
C ASP A 214 -18.66 -16.05 -16.20
N ALA A 215 -19.19 -14.83 -16.16
CA ALA A 215 -18.39 -13.61 -16.33
C ALA A 215 -17.41 -13.43 -15.18
N LEU A 216 -17.80 -13.73 -13.95
CA LEU A 216 -16.92 -13.71 -12.79
C LEU A 216 -15.79 -14.75 -12.90
N ASP A 217 -16.12 -16.01 -13.24
CA ASP A 217 -15.11 -17.06 -13.41
C ASP A 217 -14.08 -16.71 -14.49
N ARG A 218 -14.52 -16.13 -15.62
CA ARG A 218 -13.60 -15.61 -16.65
C ARG A 218 -12.75 -14.44 -16.16
N TRP A 219 -13.29 -13.57 -15.31
CA TRP A 219 -12.55 -12.45 -14.76
C TRP A 219 -11.49 -12.92 -13.74
N MET A 220 -11.82 -13.91 -12.91
CA MET A 220 -10.90 -14.52 -11.95
C MET A 220 -9.77 -15.30 -12.62
N ARG A 221 -10.06 -15.94 -13.76
CA ARG A 221 -9.07 -16.63 -14.58
C ARG A 221 -8.39 -15.60 -15.49
N LEU A 222 -7.32 -14.99 -14.99
CA LEU A 222 -6.46 -14.15 -15.84
C LEU A 222 -6.09 -14.91 -17.14
N PRO A 223 -6.00 -14.22 -18.29
CA PRO A 223 -5.19 -14.70 -19.39
C PRO A 223 -3.78 -14.92 -18.84
N CYS A 224 -3.28 -16.16 -18.95
CA CYS A 224 -1.84 -16.37 -18.87
C CYS A 224 -1.23 -15.73 -20.12
N ASP A 225 -0.79 -14.47 -20.02
CA ASP A 225 0.15 -13.88 -20.95
C ASP A 225 1.56 -13.93 -20.35
#